data_AF-A0A958FK92-F1
#
_entry.id   AF-A0A958FK92-F1
#
_cell.length_a   1.000
_cell.length_b   1.000
_cell.length_c   1.000
_cell.angle_alpha   90.00
_cell.angle_beta   90.00
_cell.angle_gamma   90.00
#
_symmetry.space_group_name_H-M   'P 1'
#
loop_
_entity.id
_entity.type
_entity.pdbx_description
1 polymer ?
#
loop_
_entity_poly.entity_id
_entity_poly.type
_entity_poly.pdbx_seq_one_letter_code
_entity_poly.pdbx_strand_id
1 'polypeptide(L)'
;PTKIAKLASAFQLLLFALVCLVVIVMRESHIPSYDPGFRSPLYPWMQIFGIVVCFLLIIEMGWLPTLFTLGLLAIGTIWYFYYARDKVVRGGAIYHIFARLGELRFEGLDRELRGILKEKGLREQDPFDSLIAQATVIDIQGKIDFEKVVHRAAAVLSNKISIDANILFDKFMQGTRIGATPVAHGAALPHLRLGEIKQAELIIIRTDSGVYV
;
A
#
# COMPACT_ATOMS: atom_id res chain seq x y z
N PRO A 1 -13.36 -46.37 -18.19
CA PRO A 1 -14.49 -45.48 -17.84
C PRO A 1 -14.36 -44.73 -16.49
N THR A 2 -14.03 -45.42 -15.38
CA THR A 2 -14.03 -44.84 -14.02
C THR A 2 -12.98 -43.74 -13.78
N LYS A 3 -11.83 -43.80 -14.46
CA LYS A 3 -10.77 -42.78 -14.31
C LYS A 3 -11.18 -41.39 -14.82
N ILE A 4 -11.91 -41.34 -15.94
CA ILE A 4 -12.37 -40.07 -16.55
C ILE A 4 -13.46 -39.43 -15.70
N ALA A 5 -14.40 -40.26 -15.19
CA ALA A 5 -15.45 -39.80 -14.29
C ALA A 5 -14.87 -39.14 -13.02
N LYS A 6 -13.81 -39.72 -12.43
CA LYS A 6 -13.16 -39.13 -11.25
C LYS A 6 -12.52 -37.76 -11.53
N LEU A 7 -11.91 -37.56 -12.70
CA LEU A 7 -11.32 -36.27 -13.08
C LEU A 7 -12.41 -35.20 -13.28
N ALA A 8 -13.49 -35.55 -13.96
CA ALA A 8 -14.62 -34.65 -14.18
C ALA A 8 -15.27 -34.23 -12.86
N SER A 9 -15.50 -35.18 -11.94
CA SER A 9 -16.03 -34.90 -10.60
C SER A 9 -15.10 -33.99 -9.79
N ALA A 10 -13.78 -34.19 -9.85
CA ALA A 10 -12.84 -33.33 -9.13
C ALA A 10 -12.82 -31.89 -9.66
N PHE A 11 -12.93 -31.70 -10.98
CA PHE A 11 -13.10 -30.37 -11.57
C PHE A 11 -14.37 -29.67 -11.05
N GLN A 12 -15.49 -30.40 -11.00
CA GLN A 12 -16.75 -29.86 -10.52
C GLN A 12 -16.70 -29.50 -9.02
N LEU A 13 -16.08 -30.34 -8.20
CA LEU A 13 -15.85 -30.05 -6.77
C LEU A 13 -14.96 -28.82 -6.59
N LEU A 14 -13.92 -28.66 -7.41
CA LEU A 14 -13.09 -27.45 -7.40
C LEU A 14 -13.92 -26.20 -7.72
N LEU A 15 -14.78 -26.26 -8.74
CA LEU A 15 -15.67 -25.14 -9.08
C LEU A 15 -16.63 -24.81 -7.93
N PHE A 16 -17.21 -25.80 -7.26
CA PHE A 16 -18.08 -25.56 -6.10
C PHE A 16 -17.34 -24.90 -4.93
N ALA A 17 -16.10 -25.33 -4.65
CA ALA A 17 -15.26 -24.68 -3.65
C ALA A 17 -14.97 -23.21 -4.02
N LEU A 18 -14.61 -22.94 -5.27
CA LEU A 18 -14.36 -21.59 -5.75
C LEU A 18 -15.61 -20.70 -5.72
N VAL A 19 -16.77 -21.24 -6.06
CA VAL A 19 -18.04 -20.48 -5.96
C VAL A 19 -18.36 -20.14 -4.50
N CYS A 20 -18.17 -21.07 -3.57
CA CYS A 20 -18.33 -20.78 -2.14
C CYS A 20 -17.39 -19.68 -1.67
N LEU A 21 -16.12 -19.73 -2.11
CA LEU A 21 -15.13 -18.68 -1.84
C LEU A 21 -15.56 -17.32 -2.42
N VAL A 22 -16.01 -17.29 -3.67
CA VAL A 22 -16.48 -16.06 -4.34
C VAL A 22 -17.67 -15.46 -3.59
N VAL A 23 -18.62 -16.27 -3.12
CA VAL A 23 -19.77 -15.78 -2.33
C VAL A 23 -19.32 -15.11 -1.04
N ILE A 24 -18.34 -15.70 -0.33
CA ILE A 24 -17.75 -15.09 0.87
C ILE A 24 -17.09 -13.76 0.50
N VAL A 25 -16.21 -13.76 -0.50
CA VAL A 25 -15.48 -12.56 -0.92
C VAL A 25 -16.45 -11.44 -1.30
N MET A 26 -17.45 -11.70 -2.13
CA MET A 26 -18.40 -10.68 -2.59
C MET A 26 -19.21 -10.07 -1.44
N ARG A 27 -19.63 -10.88 -0.46
CA ARG A 27 -20.39 -10.42 0.70
C ARG A 27 -19.53 -9.61 1.68
N GLU A 28 -18.34 -10.11 2.01
CA GLU A 28 -17.43 -9.43 2.93
C GLU A 28 -16.80 -8.16 2.30
N SER A 29 -16.81 -8.05 0.97
CA SER A 29 -16.34 -6.85 0.27
C SER A 29 -17.27 -5.64 0.45
N HIS A 30 -18.50 -5.81 0.96
CA HIS A 30 -19.48 -4.74 1.20
C HIS A 30 -19.60 -3.73 0.04
N ILE A 31 -19.61 -4.23 -1.20
CA ILE A 31 -19.73 -3.38 -2.39
C ILE A 31 -21.15 -2.76 -2.39
N PRO A 32 -21.31 -1.42 -2.45
CA PRO A 32 -22.63 -0.78 -2.32
C PRO A 32 -23.67 -1.24 -3.36
N SER A 33 -23.21 -1.59 -4.57
CA SER A 33 -24.07 -2.08 -5.65
C SER A 33 -24.40 -3.57 -5.56
N TYR A 34 -23.85 -4.31 -4.59
CA TYR A 34 -24.09 -5.75 -4.43
C TYR A 34 -25.20 -6.01 -3.42
N ASP A 35 -26.39 -6.34 -3.92
CA ASP A 35 -27.57 -6.67 -3.11
C ASP A 35 -28.02 -8.13 -3.36
N PRO A 36 -27.55 -9.10 -2.54
CA PRO A 36 -27.91 -10.50 -2.75
C PRO A 36 -29.36 -10.79 -2.31
N GLY A 37 -30.22 -11.13 -3.26
CA GLY A 37 -31.63 -11.48 -3.02
C GLY A 37 -31.88 -12.74 -2.17
N PHE A 38 -30.83 -13.51 -1.84
CA PHE A 38 -30.91 -14.67 -0.95
C PHE A 38 -29.74 -14.67 0.03
N ARG A 39 -29.98 -15.06 1.29
CA ARG A 39 -28.93 -15.29 2.29
C ARG A 39 -28.94 -16.75 2.68
N SER A 40 -27.80 -17.43 2.52
CA SER A 40 -27.68 -18.82 2.94
C SER A 40 -27.85 -18.94 4.46
N PRO A 41 -28.61 -19.93 4.95
CA PRO A 41 -28.62 -20.28 6.36
C PRO A 41 -27.20 -20.52 6.86
N LEU A 42 -26.90 -20.10 8.08
CA LEU A 42 -25.59 -20.28 8.73
C LEU A 42 -24.41 -19.66 7.96
N TYR A 43 -24.63 -18.62 7.15
CA TYR A 43 -23.53 -17.85 6.57
C TYR A 43 -22.62 -17.27 7.68
N PRO A 44 -21.26 -17.29 7.55
CA PRO A 44 -20.45 -17.84 6.45
C PRO A 44 -20.07 -19.31 6.62
N TRP A 45 -20.46 -19.95 7.73
CA TRP A 45 -20.07 -21.32 8.09
C TRP A 45 -20.47 -22.35 7.05
N MET A 46 -21.63 -22.18 6.42
CA MET A 46 -22.08 -23.09 5.36
C MET A 46 -21.14 -23.09 4.15
N GLN A 47 -20.63 -21.93 3.74
CA GLN A 47 -19.68 -21.79 2.64
C GLN A 47 -18.31 -22.36 3.01
N ILE A 48 -17.86 -22.12 4.24
CA ILE A 48 -16.60 -22.69 4.75
C ILE A 48 -16.69 -24.22 4.74
N PHE A 49 -17.79 -24.77 5.23
CA PHE A 49 -18.06 -26.21 5.18
C PHE A 49 -18.05 -26.73 3.73
N GLY A 50 -18.72 -26.03 2.80
CA GLY A 50 -18.72 -26.38 1.38
C GLY A 50 -17.31 -26.45 0.78
N ILE A 51 -16.46 -25.47 1.06
CA ILE A 51 -15.06 -25.44 0.62
C ILE A 51 -14.30 -26.64 1.19
N VAL A 52 -14.36 -26.84 2.51
CA VAL A 52 -13.63 -27.91 3.21
C VAL A 52 -14.05 -29.28 2.71
N VAL A 53 -15.35 -29.55 2.60
CA VAL A 53 -15.88 -30.83 2.13
C VAL A 53 -15.49 -31.09 0.68
N CYS A 54 -15.52 -30.08 -0.20
CA CYS A 54 -15.08 -30.26 -1.59
C CYS A 54 -13.62 -30.71 -1.68
N PHE A 55 -12.72 -30.09 -0.91
CA PHE A 55 -11.32 -30.50 -0.88
C PHE A 55 -11.11 -31.87 -0.25
N LEU A 56 -11.80 -32.19 0.84
CA LEU A 56 -11.75 -33.52 1.47
C LEU A 56 -12.20 -34.61 0.50
N LEU A 57 -13.32 -34.40 -0.21
CA LEU A 57 -13.81 -35.36 -1.20
C LEU A 57 -12.82 -35.55 -2.36
N ILE A 58 -12.16 -34.49 -2.84
CA ILE A 58 -11.13 -34.62 -3.88
C ILE A 58 -9.97 -35.52 -3.42
N ILE A 59 -9.52 -35.35 -2.16
CA ILE A 59 -8.44 -36.16 -1.58
C ILE A 59 -8.87 -37.64 -1.48
N GLU A 60 -10.09 -37.90 -1.00
CA GLU A 60 -10.66 -39.25 -0.87
C GLU A 60 -10.83 -39.96 -2.22
N MET A 61 -11.04 -39.23 -3.32
CA MET A 61 -11.16 -39.82 -4.66
C MET A 61 -9.85 -40.43 -5.18
N GLY A 62 -8.72 -40.06 -4.57
CA GLY A 62 -7.39 -40.62 -4.79
C GLY A 62 -6.37 -39.62 -5.33
N TRP A 63 -5.15 -40.12 -5.54
CA TRP A 63 -4.01 -39.27 -5.94
C TRP A 63 -4.17 -38.61 -7.31
N LEU A 64 -4.72 -39.33 -8.29
CA LEU A 64 -4.83 -38.84 -9.67
C LEU A 64 -5.75 -37.60 -9.79
N PRO A 65 -6.99 -37.59 -9.26
CA PRO A 65 -7.82 -36.38 -9.21
C PRO A 65 -7.22 -35.25 -8.39
N THR A 66 -6.58 -35.56 -7.26
CA THR A 66 -5.93 -34.56 -6.41
C THR A 66 -4.82 -33.81 -7.17
N LEU A 67 -3.94 -34.55 -7.84
CA LEU A 67 -2.86 -33.97 -8.63
C LEU A 67 -3.39 -33.16 -9.82
N PHE A 68 -4.47 -33.63 -10.45
CA PHE A 68 -5.13 -32.90 -11.53
C PHE A 68 -5.68 -31.55 -11.06
N THR A 69 -6.39 -31.52 -9.92
CA THR A 69 -6.90 -30.29 -9.31
C THR A 69 -5.78 -29.30 -8.97
N LEU A 70 -4.69 -29.79 -8.36
CA LEU A 70 -3.51 -28.97 -8.05
C LEU A 70 -2.86 -28.43 -9.33
N GLY A 71 -2.75 -29.27 -10.37
CA GLY A 71 -2.24 -28.86 -11.68
C GLY A 71 -3.07 -27.75 -12.31
N LEU A 72 -4.39 -27.84 -12.26
CA LEU A 72 -5.29 -26.79 -12.75
C LEU A 72 -5.10 -25.47 -12.00
N LEU A 73 -5.02 -25.52 -10.67
CA LEU A 73 -4.77 -24.33 -9.85
C LEU A 73 -3.41 -23.69 -10.17
N ALA A 74 -2.37 -24.50 -10.32
CA ALA A 74 -1.02 -24.03 -10.67
C ALA A 74 -1.00 -23.40 -12.07
N ILE A 75 -1.54 -24.08 -13.08
CA ILE A 75 -1.61 -23.57 -14.46
C ILE A 75 -2.41 -22.28 -14.53
N GLY A 76 -3.58 -22.22 -13.87
CA GLY A 76 -4.40 -21.01 -13.81
C GLY A 76 -3.67 -19.85 -13.14
N THR A 77 -2.94 -20.12 -12.05
CA THR A 77 -2.14 -19.12 -11.34
C THR A 77 -0.99 -18.61 -12.21
N ILE A 78 -0.22 -19.50 -12.84
CA ILE A 78 0.87 -19.14 -13.75
C ILE A 78 0.34 -18.30 -14.92
N TRP A 79 -0.77 -18.72 -15.53
CA TRP A 79 -1.40 -17.97 -16.62
C TRP A 79 -1.84 -16.57 -16.19
N TYR A 80 -2.40 -16.45 -14.99
CA TYR A 80 -2.80 -15.17 -14.43
C TYR A 80 -1.60 -14.23 -14.31
N PHE A 81 -0.49 -14.70 -13.73
CA PHE A 81 0.71 -13.87 -13.55
C PHE A 81 1.46 -13.57 -14.85
N TYR A 82 1.52 -14.52 -15.79
CA TYR A 82 2.26 -14.36 -17.04
C TYR A 82 1.53 -13.50 -18.07
N TYR A 83 0.20 -13.63 -18.17
CA TYR A 83 -0.57 -13.00 -19.24
C TYR A 83 -1.67 -12.06 -18.75
N ALA A 84 -2.45 -12.47 -17.74
CA ALA A 84 -3.66 -11.74 -17.38
C ALA A 84 -3.39 -10.49 -16.55
N ARG A 85 -2.39 -10.51 -15.66
CA ARG A 85 -2.12 -9.45 -14.67
C ARG A 85 -2.07 -8.05 -15.29
N ASP A 86 -1.34 -7.88 -16.39
CA ASP A 86 -1.14 -6.56 -17.01
C ASP A 86 -2.30 -6.15 -17.93
N LYS A 87 -3.20 -7.08 -18.26
CA LYS A 87 -4.37 -6.85 -19.12
C LYS A 87 -5.65 -6.57 -18.33
N VAL A 88 -5.63 -6.78 -17.02
CA VAL A 88 -6.79 -6.59 -16.16
C VAL A 88 -6.82 -5.14 -15.66
N VAL A 89 -7.71 -4.33 -16.24
CA VAL A 89 -7.91 -2.91 -15.88
C VAL A 89 -8.72 -2.73 -14.58
N ARG A 90 -9.44 -3.76 -14.13
CA ARG A 90 -10.34 -3.71 -12.97
C ARG A 90 -9.77 -4.48 -11.77
N GLY A 91 -9.70 -3.84 -10.61
CA GLY A 91 -9.32 -4.50 -9.35
C GLY A 91 -10.36 -5.53 -8.90
N GLY A 92 -9.89 -6.61 -8.24
CA GLY A 92 -10.78 -7.63 -7.68
C GLY A 92 -11.49 -7.15 -6.40
N ALA A 93 -12.69 -7.67 -6.15
CA ALA A 93 -13.47 -7.36 -4.94
C ALA A 93 -12.69 -7.60 -3.63
N ILE A 94 -11.79 -8.58 -3.60
CA ILE A 94 -10.94 -8.91 -2.45
C ILE A 94 -10.14 -7.71 -1.89
N TYR A 95 -9.77 -6.73 -2.73
CA TYR A 95 -9.06 -5.54 -2.26
C TYR A 95 -9.91 -4.64 -1.36
N HIS A 96 -11.24 -4.69 -1.48
CA HIS A 96 -12.14 -3.98 -0.57
C HIS A 96 -12.12 -4.59 0.84
N ILE A 97 -11.99 -5.92 0.95
CA ILE A 97 -11.82 -6.60 2.24
C ILE A 97 -10.50 -6.16 2.88
N PHE A 98 -9.41 -6.14 2.10
CA PHE A 98 -8.10 -5.70 2.63
C PHE A 98 -8.10 -4.23 3.05
N ALA A 99 -8.74 -3.35 2.28
CA ALA A 99 -8.89 -1.93 2.65
C ALA A 99 -9.60 -1.81 4.02
N ARG A 100 -10.71 -2.53 4.20
CA ARG A 100 -11.48 -2.54 5.45
C ARG A 100 -10.71 -3.13 6.63
N LEU A 101 -9.98 -4.23 6.43
CA LEU A 101 -9.09 -4.75 7.47
C LEU A 101 -8.01 -3.73 7.87
N GLY A 102 -7.58 -2.88 6.93
CA GLY A 102 -6.68 -1.76 7.19
C GLY A 102 -7.32 -0.61 7.99
N GLU A 103 -8.64 -0.39 7.87
CA GLU A 103 -9.37 0.63 8.65
C GLU A 103 -9.46 0.29 10.14
N LEU A 104 -9.36 -0.99 10.51
CA LEU A 104 -9.28 -1.43 11.91
C LEU A 104 -7.90 -1.16 12.55
N ARG A 105 -6.99 -0.47 11.86
CA ARG A 105 -5.70 -0.08 12.41
C ARG A 105 -5.89 0.91 13.55
N PHE A 106 -5.32 0.61 14.71
CA PHE A 106 -5.29 1.52 15.84
C PHE A 106 -4.45 2.77 15.53
N GLU A 107 -5.09 3.93 15.42
CA GLU A 107 -4.40 5.21 15.13
C GLU A 107 -3.39 5.59 16.21
N GLY A 108 -3.65 5.21 17.47
CA GLY A 108 -2.74 5.48 18.60
C GLY A 108 -1.40 4.76 18.50
N LEU A 109 -1.30 3.70 17.69
CA LEU A 109 -0.06 2.94 17.52
C LEU A 109 1.05 3.80 16.92
N ASP A 110 0.74 4.65 15.95
CA ASP A 110 1.74 5.56 15.36
C ASP A 110 2.26 6.55 16.40
N ARG A 111 1.38 7.04 17.28
CA ARG A 111 1.75 7.94 18.38
C ARG A 111 2.65 7.22 19.40
N GLU A 112 2.34 5.98 19.75
CA GLU A 112 3.16 5.15 20.63
C GLU A 112 4.54 4.87 20.02
N LEU A 113 4.59 4.47 18.75
CA LEU A 113 5.85 4.24 18.03
C LEU A 113 6.71 5.51 17.95
N ARG A 114 6.10 6.68 17.70
CA ARG A 114 6.80 7.97 17.77
C ARG A 114 7.30 8.28 19.19
N GLY A 115 6.55 7.91 20.22
CA GLY A 115 6.98 8.01 21.61
C GLY A 115 8.24 7.16 21.87
N ILE A 116 8.21 5.89 21.44
CA ILE A 116 9.36 4.98 21.55
C ILE A 116 10.57 5.54 20.79
N LEU A 117 10.38 6.09 19.59
CA LEU A 117 11.45 6.75 18.83
C LEU A 117 12.03 7.97 19.56
N LYS A 118 11.20 8.75 20.27
CA LYS A 118 11.68 9.87 21.09
C LYS A 118 12.48 9.40 22.30
N GLU A 119 12.06 8.32 22.95
CA GLU A 119 12.71 7.78 24.15
C GLU A 119 14.00 7.02 23.82
N LYS A 120 13.95 6.15 22.81
CA LYS A 120 15.09 5.32 22.39
C LYS A 120 16.05 6.05 21.46
N GLY A 121 15.63 7.17 20.88
CA GLY A 121 16.36 7.86 19.85
C GLY A 121 16.35 7.11 18.52
N LEU A 122 17.12 7.64 17.58
CA LEU A 122 17.35 7.03 16.26
C LEU A 122 18.40 5.92 16.38
N ARG A 123 18.50 5.07 15.34
CA ARG A 123 19.55 4.05 15.30
C ARG A 123 20.91 4.73 15.17
N GLU A 124 21.97 4.16 15.72
CA GLU A 124 23.33 4.72 15.61
C GLU A 124 23.78 4.93 14.15
N GLN A 125 23.22 4.16 13.21
CA GLN A 125 23.49 4.26 11.78
C GLN A 125 22.61 5.29 11.04
N ASP A 126 21.60 5.86 11.69
CA ASP A 126 20.75 6.88 11.08
C ASP A 126 21.56 8.18 10.95
N PRO A 127 21.60 8.82 9.77
CA PRO A 127 22.48 9.96 9.51
C PRO A 127 21.94 11.27 10.11
N PHE A 128 21.18 11.22 11.21
CA PHE A 128 20.48 12.40 11.72
C PHE A 128 21.44 13.48 12.22
N ASP A 129 22.41 13.11 13.05
CA ASP A 129 23.37 14.07 13.60
C ASP A 129 24.22 14.69 12.50
N SER A 130 24.68 13.88 11.54
CA SER A 130 25.44 14.37 10.39
C SER A 130 24.59 15.23 9.46
N LEU A 131 23.32 14.89 9.25
CA LEU A 131 22.38 15.68 8.46
C LEU A 131 22.11 17.06 9.07
N ILE A 132 21.88 17.11 10.39
CA ILE A 132 21.67 18.38 11.11
C ILE A 132 22.96 19.21 11.09
N ALA A 133 24.12 18.59 11.32
CA ALA A 133 25.41 19.27 11.31
C ALA A 133 25.78 19.85 9.93
N GLN A 134 25.37 19.21 8.84
CA GLN A 134 25.64 19.63 7.46
C GLN A 134 24.50 20.47 6.85
N ALA A 135 23.43 20.69 7.62
CA ALA A 135 22.27 21.42 7.15
C ALA A 135 22.64 22.86 6.80
N THR A 136 22.22 23.33 5.62
CA THR A 136 22.38 24.72 5.27
C THR A 136 21.28 25.54 5.95
N VAL A 137 21.66 26.51 6.77
CA VAL A 137 20.72 27.40 7.46
C VAL A 137 20.59 28.71 6.69
N ILE A 138 19.36 29.13 6.40
CA ILE A 138 19.05 30.39 5.72
C ILE A 138 18.14 31.22 6.63
N ASP A 139 18.60 32.41 6.98
CA ASP A 139 17.81 33.38 7.74
C ASP A 139 17.19 34.40 6.80
N ILE A 140 15.89 34.65 6.96
CA ILE A 140 15.11 35.58 6.14
C ILE A 140 14.44 36.60 7.06
N GLN A 141 14.77 37.87 6.85
CA GLN A 141 14.15 38.99 7.54
C GLN A 141 12.92 39.46 6.77
N GLY A 142 11.83 39.72 7.48
CA GLY A 142 10.57 40.17 6.92
C GLY A 142 9.70 39.06 6.34
N LYS A 143 8.55 39.46 5.81
CA LYS A 143 7.56 38.54 5.26
C LYS A 143 8.07 37.94 3.95
N ILE A 144 7.94 36.62 3.81
CA ILE A 144 8.28 35.91 2.58
C ILE A 144 7.19 34.91 2.18
N ASP A 145 6.99 34.80 0.87
CA ASP A 145 6.09 33.84 0.25
C ASP A 145 6.69 32.43 0.31
N PHE A 146 5.86 31.42 0.58
CA PHE A 146 6.26 30.03 0.54
C PHE A 146 6.89 29.66 -0.81
N GLU A 147 6.36 30.14 -1.94
CA GLU A 147 6.96 29.85 -3.25
C GLU A 147 8.40 30.38 -3.34
N LYS A 148 8.64 31.59 -2.81
CA LYS A 148 9.99 32.18 -2.78
C LYS A 148 10.92 31.42 -1.84
N VAL A 149 10.41 30.91 -0.72
CA VAL A 149 11.16 30.05 0.21
C VAL A 149 11.59 28.76 -0.49
N VAL A 150 10.66 28.07 -1.16
CA VAL A 150 10.93 26.83 -1.89
C VAL A 150 11.92 27.08 -3.02
N HIS A 151 11.76 28.17 -3.77
CA HIS A 151 12.68 28.51 -4.86
C HIS A 151 14.11 28.74 -4.34
N ARG A 152 14.25 29.40 -3.19
CA ARG A 152 15.57 29.63 -2.57
C ARG A 152 16.17 28.33 -2.04
N ALA A 153 15.36 27.47 -1.42
CA ALA A 153 15.80 26.14 -0.98
C ALA A 153 16.24 25.27 -2.16
N ALA A 154 15.46 25.24 -3.24
CA ALA A 154 15.75 24.47 -4.44
C ALA A 154 17.05 24.91 -5.12
N ALA A 155 17.32 26.21 -5.19
CA ALA A 155 18.58 26.74 -5.73
C ALA A 155 19.80 26.27 -4.93
N VAL A 156 19.69 26.26 -3.59
CA VAL A 156 20.78 25.79 -2.71
C VAL A 156 20.95 24.27 -2.79
N LEU A 157 19.85 23.52 -2.80
CA LEU A 157 19.89 22.06 -2.95
C LEU A 157 20.49 21.66 -4.29
N SER A 158 20.11 22.34 -5.38
CA SER A 158 20.59 22.06 -6.74
C SER A 158 22.12 22.00 -6.82
N ASN A 159 22.79 22.93 -6.14
CA ASN A 159 24.26 22.97 -6.05
C ASN A 159 24.86 21.75 -5.32
N LYS A 160 24.11 21.09 -4.43
CA LYS A 160 24.57 19.94 -3.66
C LYS A 160 24.25 18.59 -4.32
N ILE A 161 23.06 18.44 -4.90
CA ILE A 161 22.57 17.15 -5.42
C ILE A 161 22.65 17.03 -6.95
N SER A 162 23.21 18.02 -7.66
CA SER A 162 23.36 18.02 -9.13
C SER A 162 22.05 17.80 -9.89
N ILE A 163 20.92 18.21 -9.30
CA ILE A 163 19.58 18.20 -9.91
C ILE A 163 19.19 19.65 -10.19
N ASP A 164 18.54 19.91 -11.32
CA ASP A 164 18.10 21.24 -11.70
C ASP A 164 17.15 21.87 -10.66
N ALA A 165 17.38 23.14 -10.35
CA ALA A 165 16.62 23.87 -9.33
C ALA A 165 15.13 24.00 -9.66
N ASN A 166 14.76 24.15 -10.95
CA ASN A 166 13.36 24.27 -11.34
C ASN A 166 12.64 22.92 -11.16
N ILE A 167 13.30 21.81 -11.50
CA ILE A 167 12.76 20.46 -11.26
C ILE A 167 12.51 20.23 -9.76
N LEU A 168 13.45 20.65 -8.90
CA LEU A 168 13.29 20.53 -7.45
C LEU A 168 12.13 21.40 -6.95
N PHE A 169 12.06 22.66 -7.39
CA PHE A 169 10.97 23.58 -7.05
C PHE A 169 9.60 22.99 -7.40
N ASP A 170 9.40 22.56 -8.65
CA ASP A 170 8.12 22.02 -9.12
C ASP A 170 7.69 20.80 -8.30
N LYS A 171 8.63 19.91 -7.97
CA LYS A 171 8.37 18.72 -7.17
C LYS A 171 8.04 19.03 -5.71
N PHE A 172 8.73 19.99 -5.09
CA PHE A 172 8.39 20.44 -3.73
C PHE A 172 7.01 21.11 -3.69
N MET A 173 6.69 21.93 -4.71
CA MET A 173 5.39 22.58 -4.83
C MET A 173 4.27 21.57 -5.04
N GLN A 174 4.49 20.56 -5.90
CA GLN A 174 3.51 19.48 -6.12
C GLN A 174 3.27 18.67 -4.84
N GLY A 175 4.32 18.27 -4.12
CA GLY A 175 4.20 17.52 -2.87
C GLY A 175 3.47 18.30 -1.78
N THR A 176 3.72 19.61 -1.69
CA THR A 176 3.04 20.48 -0.72
C THR A 176 1.56 20.67 -1.05
N ARG A 177 1.21 20.84 -2.34
CA ARG A 177 -0.18 21.01 -2.80
C ARG A 177 -1.07 19.78 -2.56
N ILE A 178 -0.49 18.60 -2.44
CA ILE A 178 -1.21 17.35 -2.11
C ILE A 178 -1.47 17.24 -0.58
N GLY A 179 -1.08 18.24 0.21
CA GLY A 179 -1.27 18.27 1.67
C GLY A 179 -0.25 17.43 2.44
N ALA A 180 0.87 17.07 1.82
CA ALA A 180 1.87 16.19 2.41
C ALA A 180 2.90 16.90 3.31
N THR A 181 2.81 18.22 3.47
CA THR A 181 3.75 18.99 4.30
C THR A 181 3.24 19.04 5.75
N PRO A 182 3.89 18.36 6.71
CA PRO A 182 3.52 18.48 8.12
C PRO A 182 3.79 19.91 8.58
N VAL A 183 2.77 20.58 9.11
CA VAL A 183 2.90 21.90 9.75
C VAL A 183 2.51 21.77 11.21
N ALA A 184 3.41 22.14 12.11
CA ALA A 184 3.15 22.13 13.54
C ALA A 184 3.94 23.25 14.24
N HIS A 185 3.28 23.98 15.14
CA HIS A 185 3.89 25.00 15.99
C HIS A 185 4.77 26.03 15.25
N GLY A 186 4.34 26.47 14.07
CA GLY A 186 5.07 27.45 13.26
C GLY A 186 6.25 26.89 12.44
N ALA A 187 6.46 25.58 12.45
CA ALA A 187 7.40 24.89 11.57
C ALA A 187 6.66 24.14 10.46
N ALA A 188 7.24 24.13 9.26
CA ALA A 188 6.79 23.34 8.13
C ALA A 188 7.95 22.43 7.67
N LEU A 189 7.63 21.19 7.27
CA LEU A 189 8.63 20.22 6.81
C LEU A 189 8.33 19.74 5.37
N PRO A 190 8.49 20.60 4.34
CA PRO A 190 8.43 20.16 2.95
C PRO A 190 9.53 19.12 2.71
N HIS A 191 9.18 18.00 2.08
CA HIS A 191 10.13 16.92 1.81
C HIS A 191 9.89 16.34 0.41
N LEU A 192 10.97 15.80 -0.17
CA LEU A 192 10.96 15.19 -1.49
C LEU A 192 11.85 13.95 -1.47
N ARG A 193 11.40 12.87 -2.11
CA ARG A 193 12.18 11.65 -2.30
C ARG A 193 12.43 11.42 -3.79
N LEU A 194 13.69 11.36 -4.19
CA LEU A 194 14.13 11.05 -5.57
C LEU A 194 15.09 9.87 -5.54
N GLY A 195 14.97 8.96 -6.50
CA GLY A 195 15.84 7.77 -6.58
C GLY A 195 17.31 8.10 -6.89
N GLU A 196 17.57 9.29 -7.44
CA GLU A 196 18.90 9.79 -7.80
C GLU A 196 19.69 10.30 -6.57
N ILE A 197 18.99 10.62 -5.47
CA ILE A 197 19.58 11.15 -4.24
C ILE A 197 20.12 9.99 -3.40
N LYS A 198 21.44 9.91 -3.24
CA LYS A 198 22.12 8.84 -2.49
C LYS A 198 22.21 9.10 -0.98
N GLN A 199 22.16 10.36 -0.56
CA GLN A 199 22.28 10.79 0.83
C GLN A 199 21.23 11.86 1.13
N ALA A 200 20.73 11.89 2.37
CA ALA A 200 19.78 12.90 2.78
C ALA A 200 20.45 14.28 2.82
N GLU A 201 19.72 15.30 2.37
CA GLU A 201 20.13 16.70 2.42
C GLU A 201 19.06 17.51 3.12
N LEU A 202 19.49 18.46 3.97
CA LEU A 202 18.61 19.29 4.77
C LEU A 202 18.95 20.76 4.58
N ILE A 203 17.91 21.56 4.40
CA ILE A 203 17.97 23.02 4.49
C ILE A 203 17.02 23.44 5.59
N ILE A 204 17.51 24.29 6.50
CA ILE A 204 16.72 24.88 7.56
C ILE A 204 16.52 26.35 7.20
N ILE A 205 15.28 26.78 7.03
CA ILE A 205 14.95 28.18 6.76
C ILE A 205 14.25 28.75 7.98
N ARG A 206 14.79 29.84 8.52
CA ARG A 206 14.20 30.57 9.65
C ARG A 206 13.77 31.94 9.17
N THR A 207 12.59 32.36 9.64
CA THR A 207 12.04 33.69 9.37
C THR A 207 11.56 34.31 10.67
N ASP A 208 11.76 35.62 10.81
CA ASP A 208 11.31 36.39 11.96
C ASP A 208 9.81 36.74 11.91
N SER A 209 9.24 36.83 10.71
CA SER A 209 7.90 37.37 10.44
C SER A 209 6.91 36.29 9.96
N GLY A 210 7.39 35.06 9.78
CA GLY A 210 6.60 33.95 9.26
C GLY A 210 6.56 33.88 7.74
N VAL A 211 6.21 32.69 7.24
CA VAL A 211 6.01 32.41 5.81
C VAL A 211 4.52 32.45 5.52
N TYR A 212 4.12 33.14 4.46
CA TYR A 212 2.73 33.15 3.99
C TYR A 212 2.56 32.23 2.78
N VAL A 213 1.36 31.66 2.65
CA VAL A 213 0.95 30.74 1.58
C VAL A 213 -0.17 31.38 0.78
#